data_AF-A0A9D3PI07-F1
#
_entry.id   AF-A0A9D3PI07-F1
#
_cell.length_a   1.000
_cell.length_b   1.000
_cell.length_c   1.000
_cell.angle_alpha   90.00
_cell.angle_beta   90.00
_cell.angle_gamma   90.00
#
_symmetry.space_group_name_H-M   'P 1'
#
loop_
_entity.id
_entity.type
_entity.pdbx_description
1 polymer ?
#
loop_
_entity_poly.entity_id
_entity_poly.type
_entity_poly.pdbx_seq_one_letter_code
_entity_poly.pdbx_strand_id
1 'polypeptide(L)'
;MKPTCSVLCSVENGREVTLSWQREGETLSHTRIPDLNTNLSLPLEIEEYNSTYSCVAANPVSNKTVTVRPEEFCFDPVSTPQVSSRNKMKPTCSVLCSVENGREVTLSWQREGETLNHTSSPDLNTNLSLPLEIEEYSSTYSCVAANPVSEKRSFLTISELCREEDTHPASSIPLIAGIAAAVSLIIPVLGTVIYLKRKNTTGNGGRGSVISAITDRPE
;
A
#
# COMPACT_ATOMS: atom_id res chain seq x y z
N MET A 1 -7.01 20.93 -19.55
CA MET A 1 -8.30 21.63 -19.32
C MET A 1 -8.27 22.09 -17.87
N LYS A 2 -8.50 23.37 -17.58
CA LYS A 2 -8.63 23.83 -16.19
C LYS A 2 -9.96 23.29 -15.63
N PRO A 3 -10.02 22.76 -14.40
CA PRO A 3 -11.29 22.39 -13.81
C PRO A 3 -12.18 23.64 -13.72
N THR A 4 -13.42 23.53 -14.19
CA THR A 4 -14.41 24.60 -14.15
C THR A 4 -15.21 24.48 -12.87
N CYS A 5 -15.21 25.52 -12.04
CA CYS A 5 -16.10 25.59 -10.89
C CYS A 5 -17.44 26.21 -11.31
N SER A 6 -18.54 25.53 -10.99
CA SER A 6 -19.89 26.03 -11.24
C SER A 6 -20.70 26.04 -9.95
N VAL A 7 -21.39 27.14 -9.69
CA VAL A 7 -22.28 27.28 -8.53
C VAL A 7 -23.73 27.36 -8.99
N LEU A 8 -24.64 26.75 -8.23
CA LEU A 8 -26.06 26.71 -8.55
C LEU A 8 -26.84 27.53 -7.53
N CYS A 9 -27.57 28.54 -8.01
CA CYS A 9 -28.58 29.20 -7.18
C CYS A 9 -29.93 28.57 -7.46
N SER A 10 -30.70 28.25 -6.41
CA SER A 10 -32.02 27.67 -6.57
C SER A 10 -33.02 28.25 -5.57
N VAL A 11 -34.29 28.31 -6.00
CA VAL A 11 -35.44 28.70 -5.17
C VAL A 11 -36.52 27.64 -5.34
N GLU A 12 -36.99 27.13 -4.21
CA GLU A 12 -38.11 26.18 -4.17
C GLU A 12 -39.45 26.92 -4.22
N ASN A 13 -40.37 26.43 -5.06
CA ASN A 13 -41.77 26.88 -5.11
C ASN A 13 -41.94 28.41 -5.23
N GLY A 14 -41.14 29.05 -6.11
CA GLY A 14 -41.15 30.50 -6.32
C GLY A 14 -42.26 30.94 -7.26
N ARG A 15 -43.17 31.80 -6.79
CA ARG A 15 -44.16 32.48 -7.65
C ARG A 15 -43.65 33.85 -8.05
N GLU A 16 -43.60 34.12 -9.36
CA GLU A 16 -43.14 35.42 -9.89
C GLU A 16 -41.74 35.80 -9.35
N VAL A 17 -40.91 34.78 -9.12
CA VAL A 17 -39.53 34.94 -8.64
C VAL A 17 -38.60 34.91 -9.84
N THR A 18 -37.67 35.84 -9.89
CA THR A 18 -36.54 35.83 -10.83
C THR A 18 -35.24 35.60 -10.06
N LEU A 19 -34.31 34.87 -10.67
CA LEU A 19 -32.94 34.73 -10.20
C LEU A 19 -32.02 35.61 -11.03
N SER A 20 -31.06 36.25 -10.36
CA SER A 20 -29.91 36.90 -11.02
C SER A 20 -28.64 36.62 -10.26
N TRP A 21 -27.54 36.54 -11.00
CA TRP A 21 -26.20 36.59 -10.44
C TRP A 21 -25.63 37.99 -10.58
N GLN A 22 -25.02 38.46 -9.51
CA GLN A 22 -24.29 39.72 -9.46
C GLN A 22 -22.86 39.47 -9.00
N ARG A 23 -21.91 40.24 -9.53
CA ARG A 23 -20.52 40.28 -9.08
C ARG A 23 -20.17 41.73 -8.78
N GLU A 24 -19.78 42.00 -7.55
CA GLU A 24 -19.44 43.35 -7.09
C GLU A 24 -20.52 44.42 -7.39
N GLY A 25 -21.78 44.00 -7.49
CA GLY A 25 -22.94 44.85 -7.81
C GLY A 25 -23.31 44.93 -9.29
N GLU A 26 -22.50 44.39 -10.21
CA GLU A 26 -22.83 44.27 -11.63
C GLU A 26 -23.64 42.98 -11.89
N THR A 27 -24.69 43.06 -12.70
CA THR A 27 -25.50 41.87 -13.06
C THR A 27 -24.82 41.08 -14.17
N LEU A 28 -24.50 39.82 -13.90
CA LEU A 28 -23.87 38.89 -14.84
C LEU A 28 -24.88 38.09 -15.66
N SER A 29 -25.91 37.59 -14.99
CA SER A 29 -26.93 36.76 -15.62
C SER A 29 -28.26 36.92 -14.90
N HIS A 30 -29.35 36.68 -15.63
CA HIS A 30 -30.70 36.80 -15.10
C HIS A 30 -31.63 35.83 -15.82
N THR A 31 -32.47 35.13 -15.06
CA THR A 31 -33.56 34.33 -15.62
C THR A 31 -34.70 35.24 -16.06
N ARG A 32 -35.30 34.99 -17.21
CA ARG A 32 -36.59 35.63 -17.55
C ARG A 32 -37.67 35.14 -16.57
N ILE A 33 -38.68 35.97 -16.34
CA ILE A 33 -39.80 35.69 -15.41
C ILE A 33 -40.32 34.27 -15.69
N PRO A 34 -40.22 33.32 -14.74
CA PRO A 34 -40.76 31.99 -14.93
C PRO A 34 -42.28 32.07 -14.84
N ASP A 35 -42.93 31.63 -15.91
CA ASP A 35 -44.33 31.27 -15.85
C ASP A 35 -44.45 29.98 -15.03
N LEU A 36 -45.10 30.04 -13.85
CA LEU A 36 -45.54 28.94 -12.95
C LEU A 36 -44.70 28.64 -11.69
N ASN A 37 -45.39 28.04 -10.69
CA ASN A 37 -44.86 27.57 -9.41
C ASN A 37 -43.92 26.36 -9.60
N THR A 38 -42.75 26.58 -10.15
CA THR A 38 -41.71 25.55 -10.31
C THR A 38 -40.46 25.92 -9.54
N ASN A 39 -39.63 24.92 -9.24
CA ASN A 39 -38.29 25.19 -8.72
C ASN A 39 -37.47 25.89 -9.81
N LEU A 40 -36.93 27.06 -9.48
CA LEU A 40 -36.12 27.85 -10.38
C LEU A 40 -34.65 27.67 -10.00
N SER A 41 -33.79 27.40 -10.99
CA SER A 41 -32.36 27.26 -10.77
C SER A 41 -31.56 27.99 -11.84
N LEU A 42 -30.52 28.71 -11.42
CA LEU A 42 -29.64 29.47 -12.30
C LEU A 42 -28.17 29.10 -12.01
N PRO A 43 -27.50 28.33 -12.89
CA PRO A 43 -26.09 28.04 -12.74
C PRO A 43 -25.23 29.25 -13.13
N LEU A 44 -24.05 29.34 -12.53
CA LEU A 44 -23.01 30.30 -12.89
C LEU A 44 -21.66 29.59 -12.93
N GLU A 45 -20.93 29.75 -14.03
CA GLU A 45 -19.52 29.36 -14.12
C GLU A 45 -18.65 30.46 -13.52
N ILE A 46 -17.77 30.10 -12.59
CA ILE A 46 -16.90 31.06 -11.91
C ILE A 46 -15.68 31.36 -12.80
N GLU A 47 -15.53 32.62 -13.16
CA GLU A 47 -14.38 33.12 -13.92
C GLU A 47 -13.28 33.68 -13.02
N GLU A 48 -13.68 34.33 -11.91
CA GLU A 48 -12.78 34.98 -10.97
C GLU A 48 -12.99 34.45 -9.56
N TYR A 49 -11.96 33.81 -8.98
CA TYR A 49 -12.03 33.16 -7.67
C TYR A 49 -11.96 34.14 -6.49
N ASN A 50 -11.31 35.29 -6.68
CA ASN A 50 -11.10 36.31 -5.64
C ASN A 50 -12.24 37.35 -5.59
N SER A 51 -13.37 37.06 -6.24
CA SER A 51 -14.51 37.96 -6.31
C SER A 51 -15.66 37.46 -5.45
N THR A 52 -16.52 38.38 -5.05
CA THR A 52 -17.75 38.05 -4.33
C THR A 52 -18.93 38.01 -5.30
N TYR A 53 -19.59 36.86 -5.37
CA TYR A 53 -20.81 36.67 -6.17
C TYR A 53 -22.03 36.75 -5.27
N SER A 54 -23.14 37.22 -5.80
CA SER A 54 -24.41 37.28 -5.09
C SER A 54 -25.50 36.73 -5.97
N CYS A 55 -26.18 35.68 -5.51
CA CYS A 55 -27.44 35.28 -6.10
C CYS A 55 -28.57 36.10 -5.47
N VAL A 56 -29.33 36.79 -6.31
CA VAL A 56 -30.49 37.56 -5.90
C VAL A 56 -31.75 36.88 -6.44
N ALA A 57 -32.60 36.45 -5.51
CA ALA A 57 -33.97 36.03 -5.77
C ALA A 57 -34.91 37.21 -5.53
N ALA A 58 -35.54 37.71 -6.59
CA ALA A 58 -36.39 38.89 -6.56
C ALA A 58 -37.83 38.53 -6.92
N ASN A 59 -38.79 39.03 -6.14
CA ASN A 59 -40.22 39.04 -6.48
C ASN A 59 -40.80 40.46 -6.29
N PRO A 60 -42.05 40.74 -6.70
CA PRO A 60 -42.62 42.09 -6.59
C PRO A 60 -42.68 42.68 -5.16
N VAL A 61 -42.50 41.84 -4.14
CA VAL A 61 -42.62 42.21 -2.72
C VAL A 61 -41.25 42.43 -2.09
N SER A 62 -40.26 41.62 -2.45
CA SER A 62 -38.99 41.54 -1.72
C SER A 62 -37.88 40.90 -2.55
N ASN A 63 -36.65 41.23 -2.14
CA ASN A 63 -35.45 40.57 -2.62
C ASN A 63 -34.81 39.77 -1.49
N LYS A 64 -34.32 38.58 -1.83
CA LYS A 64 -33.45 37.76 -0.99
C LYS A 64 -32.12 37.57 -1.69
N THR A 65 -31.04 37.81 -0.97
CA THR A 65 -29.69 37.73 -1.53
C THR A 65 -28.87 36.74 -0.72
N VAL A 66 -28.17 35.85 -1.42
CA VAL A 66 -27.18 34.95 -0.85
C VAL A 66 -25.83 35.26 -1.48
N THR A 67 -24.84 35.51 -0.64
CA THR A 67 -23.47 35.78 -1.05
C THR A 67 -22.70 34.47 -1.15
N VAL A 68 -21.90 34.34 -2.20
CA VAL A 68 -21.08 33.16 -2.49
C VAL A 68 -19.64 33.61 -2.70
N ARG A 69 -18.73 32.99 -1.97
CA ARG A 69 -17.28 33.15 -2.16
C ARG A 69 -16.73 31.88 -2.79
N PRO A 70 -16.15 31.95 -4.01
CA PRO A 70 -15.62 30.76 -4.68
C PRO A 70 -14.60 30.00 -3.85
N GLU A 71 -13.78 30.70 -3.07
CA GLU A 71 -12.80 30.10 -2.16
C GLU A 71 -13.41 29.13 -1.15
N GLU A 72 -14.70 29.24 -0.82
CA GLU A 72 -15.36 28.37 0.16
C GLU A 72 -15.91 27.08 -0.48
N PHE A 73 -16.27 27.11 -1.76
CA PHE A 73 -17.01 26.01 -2.42
C PHE A 73 -16.31 25.39 -3.63
N CYS A 74 -15.33 26.10 -4.20
CA CYS A 74 -14.55 25.60 -5.31
C CYS A 74 -13.30 24.90 -4.78
N PHE A 75 -13.09 23.68 -5.24
CA PHE A 75 -11.93 22.86 -4.90
C PHE A 75 -11.37 22.25 -6.17
N ASP A 76 -10.05 22.13 -6.25
CA ASP A 76 -9.43 21.35 -7.31
C ASP A 76 -9.68 19.86 -7.06
N PRO A 77 -9.97 19.07 -8.11
CA PRO A 77 -10.11 17.63 -7.97
C PRO A 77 -8.82 16.99 -7.42
N VAL A 78 -8.96 16.07 -6.48
CA VAL A 78 -7.80 15.37 -5.90
C VAL A 78 -7.11 14.49 -6.95
N SER A 79 -5.79 14.40 -6.85
CA SER A 79 -5.00 13.47 -7.66
C SER A 79 -5.16 12.03 -7.17
N THR A 80 -4.80 11.06 -8.01
CA THR A 80 -4.89 9.64 -7.62
C THR A 80 -3.77 9.33 -6.62
N PRO A 81 -4.09 8.82 -5.41
CA PRO A 81 -3.07 8.51 -4.42
C PRO A 81 -2.12 7.42 -4.94
N GLN A 82 -0.84 7.58 -4.64
CA GLN A 82 0.22 6.65 -5.04
C GLN A 82 0.61 5.78 -3.84
N VAL A 83 0.67 4.47 -4.06
CA VAL A 83 1.03 3.50 -3.04
C VAL A 83 2.39 2.91 -3.36
N SER A 84 3.26 2.88 -2.36
CA SER A 84 4.62 2.35 -2.48
C SER A 84 4.97 1.46 -1.29
N SER A 85 5.90 0.53 -1.48
CA SER A 85 6.42 -0.29 -0.39
C SER A 85 7.50 0.46 0.39
N ARG A 86 7.42 0.40 1.73
CA ARG A 86 8.47 0.88 2.64
C ARG A 86 9.32 -0.29 3.17
N ASN A 87 8.69 -1.42 3.49
CA ASN A 87 9.36 -2.68 3.81
C ASN A 87 8.61 -3.84 3.16
N LYS A 88 9.33 -4.71 2.44
CA LYS A 88 8.76 -5.84 1.71
C LYS A 88 8.72 -7.14 2.51
N MET A 89 9.53 -7.26 3.57
CA MET A 89 9.78 -8.54 4.24
C MET A 89 8.67 -8.86 5.25
N LYS A 90 8.16 -10.10 5.23
CA LYS A 90 7.35 -10.62 6.34
C LYS A 90 8.23 -10.80 7.60
N PRO A 91 7.69 -10.65 8.83
CA PRO A 91 6.29 -10.33 9.15
C PRO A 91 5.95 -8.82 9.12
N THR A 92 6.92 -7.93 8.85
CA THR A 92 6.77 -6.48 8.98
C THR A 92 6.63 -5.77 7.62
N CYS A 93 5.70 -6.23 6.78
CA CYS A 93 5.42 -5.52 5.54
C CYS A 93 4.76 -4.18 5.85
N SER A 94 5.35 -3.09 5.36
CA SER A 94 4.79 -1.74 5.48
C SER A 94 4.75 -1.05 4.14
N VAL A 95 3.64 -0.36 3.91
CA VAL A 95 3.37 0.42 2.70
C VAL A 95 3.17 1.89 3.08
N LEU A 96 3.33 2.75 2.09
CA LEU A 96 3.14 4.19 2.22
C LEU A 96 2.22 4.65 1.09
N CYS A 97 1.12 5.28 1.47
CA CYS A 97 0.31 6.03 0.54
C CYS A 97 0.70 7.50 0.56
N SER A 98 0.78 8.15 -0.60
CA SER A 98 1.01 9.58 -0.70
C SER A 98 0.15 10.23 -1.79
N VAL A 99 -0.24 11.49 -1.58
CA VAL A 99 -0.99 12.29 -2.55
C VAL A 99 -0.56 13.75 -2.44
N GLU A 100 -0.67 14.50 -3.54
CA GLU A 100 -0.51 15.95 -3.52
C GLU A 100 -1.55 16.58 -2.58
N ASN A 101 -1.10 17.43 -1.65
CA ASN A 101 -2.00 18.07 -0.71
C ASN A 101 -2.70 19.26 -1.37
N GLY A 102 -3.88 19.59 -0.85
CA GLY A 102 -4.69 20.69 -1.32
C GLY A 102 -5.70 21.07 -0.24
N ARG A 103 -6.54 22.05 -0.54
CA ARG A 103 -7.57 22.50 0.40
C ARG A 103 -8.49 21.33 0.79
N GLU A 104 -8.57 21.10 2.11
CA GLU A 104 -9.44 20.09 2.72
C GLU A 104 -9.24 18.68 2.16
N VAL A 105 -8.02 18.38 1.68
CA VAL A 105 -7.67 17.03 1.28
C VAL A 105 -7.45 16.17 2.51
N THR A 106 -8.07 15.00 2.50
CA THR A 106 -7.88 13.93 3.48
C THR A 106 -7.30 12.71 2.77
N LEU A 107 -6.38 12.01 3.43
CA LEU A 107 -5.81 10.76 2.95
C LEU A 107 -6.12 9.65 3.95
N SER A 108 -6.67 8.53 3.51
CA SER A 108 -7.08 7.43 4.39
C SER A 108 -6.75 6.05 3.84
N TRP A 109 -6.54 5.11 4.75
CA TRP A 109 -6.48 3.68 4.43
C TRP A 109 -7.81 3.03 4.77
N GLN A 110 -8.28 2.16 3.87
CA GLN A 110 -9.47 1.34 4.08
C GLN A 110 -9.13 -0.15 3.88
N ARG A 111 -9.73 -1.01 4.70
CA ARG A 111 -9.72 -2.47 4.57
C ARG A 111 -11.15 -2.97 4.47
N GLU A 112 -11.47 -3.70 3.41
CA GLU A 112 -12.85 -4.18 3.16
C GLU A 112 -13.91 -3.05 3.21
N GLY A 113 -13.51 -1.83 2.84
CA GLY A 113 -14.35 -0.64 2.88
C GLY A 113 -14.38 0.10 4.22
N GLU A 114 -13.84 -0.47 5.30
CA GLU A 114 -13.74 0.19 6.60
C GLU A 114 -12.47 1.04 6.72
N THR A 115 -12.61 2.28 7.18
CA THR A 115 -11.46 3.17 7.41
C THR A 115 -10.62 2.70 8.59
N LEU A 116 -9.35 2.41 8.32
CA LEU A 116 -8.35 2.03 9.32
C LEU A 116 -7.68 3.24 9.96
N ASN A 117 -7.25 4.18 9.11
CA ASN A 117 -6.51 5.36 9.54
C ASN A 117 -6.69 6.49 8.52
N HIS A 118 -6.52 7.74 8.95
CA HIS A 118 -6.55 8.90 8.09
C HIS A 118 -5.60 10.01 8.57
N THR A 119 -5.26 10.92 7.68
CA THR A 119 -4.48 12.12 7.97
C THR A 119 -4.94 13.29 7.10
N SER A 120 -4.73 14.49 7.61
CA SER A 120 -4.86 15.76 6.87
C SER A 120 -3.77 16.73 7.34
N SER A 121 -3.51 17.78 6.57
CA SER A 121 -2.54 18.81 6.95
C SER A 121 -3.00 20.17 6.43
N PRO A 122 -2.93 21.24 7.25
CA PRO A 122 -3.17 22.61 6.78
C PRO A 122 -2.01 23.16 5.93
N ASP A 123 -0.82 22.54 6.00
CA ASP A 123 0.32 22.93 5.17
C ASP A 123 0.19 22.32 3.77
N LEU A 124 -0.23 23.15 2.81
CA LEU A 124 -0.48 22.76 1.43
C LEU A 124 0.80 22.57 0.60
N ASN A 125 1.97 22.95 1.12
CA ASN A 125 3.22 22.86 0.37
C ASN A 125 3.87 21.47 0.42
N THR A 126 3.28 20.54 1.18
CA THR A 126 3.82 19.19 1.37
C THR A 126 2.77 18.16 1.01
N ASN A 127 3.20 17.05 0.39
CA ASN A 127 2.31 15.94 0.10
C ASN A 127 1.80 15.29 1.40
N LEU A 128 0.55 14.88 1.42
CA LEU A 128 0.07 13.99 2.47
C LEU A 128 0.70 12.62 2.28
N SER A 129 1.09 12.00 3.39
CA SER A 129 1.64 10.65 3.39
C SER A 129 1.11 9.88 4.59
N LEU A 130 0.64 8.66 4.37
CA LEU A 130 0.05 7.82 5.40
C LEU A 130 0.63 6.40 5.32
N PRO A 131 1.48 5.98 6.28
CA PRO A 131 1.99 4.62 6.33
C PRO A 131 0.93 3.64 6.85
N LEU A 132 1.07 2.37 6.47
CA LEU A 132 0.27 1.26 6.97
C LEU A 132 1.14 0.00 7.10
N GLU A 133 1.00 -0.71 8.22
CA GLU A 133 1.54 -2.06 8.40
C GLU A 133 0.48 -3.09 7.99
N ILE A 134 0.89 -4.09 7.20
CA ILE A 134 -0.04 -5.10 6.69
C ILE A 134 -0.17 -6.24 7.71
N GLU A 135 -1.33 -6.31 8.34
CA GLU A 135 -1.66 -7.35 9.32
C GLU A 135 -2.30 -8.59 8.68
N GLU A 136 -3.13 -8.40 7.64
CA GLU A 136 -3.93 -9.46 7.05
C GLU A 136 -3.72 -9.54 5.52
N TYR A 137 -2.92 -10.50 5.07
CA TYR A 137 -2.52 -10.62 3.66
C TYR A 137 -3.66 -11.03 2.70
N SER A 138 -4.78 -11.52 3.23
CA SER A 138 -5.96 -11.93 2.45
C SER A 138 -6.98 -10.81 2.24
N SER A 139 -6.84 -9.66 2.91
CA SER A 139 -7.81 -8.57 2.79
C SER A 139 -7.51 -7.64 1.62
N THR A 140 -8.54 -6.95 1.17
CA THR A 140 -8.47 -5.87 0.18
C THR A 140 -8.20 -4.55 0.89
N TYR A 141 -7.04 -3.96 0.62
CA TYR A 141 -6.70 -2.63 1.11
C TYR A 141 -6.81 -1.60 -0.01
N SER A 142 -7.20 -0.38 0.34
CA SER A 142 -7.18 0.74 -0.57
C SER A 142 -6.80 2.03 0.14
N CYS A 143 -6.07 2.88 -0.56
CA CYS A 143 -5.82 4.23 -0.11
C CYS A 143 -6.77 5.19 -0.83
N VAL A 144 -7.38 6.11 -0.09
CA VAL A 144 -8.39 7.04 -0.57
C VAL A 144 -7.96 8.46 -0.26
N ALA A 145 -7.89 9.29 -1.29
CA ALA A 145 -7.76 10.73 -1.19
C ALA A 145 -9.12 11.36 -1.48
N ALA A 146 -9.58 12.29 -0.63
CA ALA A 146 -10.88 12.93 -0.79
C ALA A 146 -10.88 14.39 -0.34
N ASN A 147 -11.70 15.19 -1.00
CA ASN A 147 -12.11 16.54 -0.60
C ASN A 147 -13.62 16.71 -0.89
N PRO A 148 -14.24 17.85 -0.56
CA PRO A 148 -15.70 18.02 -0.70
C PRO A 148 -16.27 17.81 -2.12
N VAL A 149 -15.45 17.86 -3.17
CA VAL A 149 -15.91 17.74 -4.57
C VAL A 149 -15.46 16.44 -5.26
N SER A 150 -14.48 15.72 -4.72
CA SER A 150 -13.88 14.60 -5.41
C SER A 150 -13.27 13.55 -4.47
N GLU A 151 -13.35 12.29 -4.88
CA GLU A 151 -12.71 11.15 -4.24
C GLU A 151 -11.91 10.36 -5.30
N LYS A 152 -10.69 9.96 -4.95
CA LYS A 152 -9.86 9.05 -5.74
C LYS A 152 -9.30 7.95 -4.87
N ARG A 153 -9.20 6.76 -5.47
CA ARG A 153 -8.80 5.53 -4.78
C ARG A 153 -7.71 4.82 -5.53
N SER A 154 -6.78 4.24 -4.78
CA SER A 154 -5.76 3.32 -5.29
C SER A 154 -5.82 2.03 -4.48
N PHE A 155 -6.03 0.92 -5.17
CA PHE A 155 -6.07 -0.40 -4.54
C PHE A 155 -4.65 -0.93 -4.35
N LEU A 156 -4.42 -1.59 -3.22
CA LEU A 156 -3.15 -2.19 -2.89
C LEU A 156 -3.07 -3.62 -3.46
N THR A 157 -2.09 -3.88 -4.33
CA THR A 157 -1.73 -5.25 -4.71
C THR A 157 -0.67 -5.79 -3.74
N ILE A 158 -1.11 -6.45 -2.67
CA ILE A 158 -0.20 -6.91 -1.59
C ILE A 158 0.90 -7.82 -2.14
N SER A 159 0.60 -8.73 -3.06
CA SER A 159 1.58 -9.66 -3.64
C SER A 159 2.72 -8.98 -4.40
N GLU A 160 2.50 -7.78 -4.93
CA GLU A 160 3.52 -6.99 -5.64
C GLU A 160 4.38 -6.17 -4.67
N LEU A 161 3.78 -5.70 -3.58
CA LEU A 161 4.39 -4.75 -2.65
C LEU A 161 4.99 -5.41 -1.41
N CYS A 162 4.48 -6.56 -1.00
CA CYS A 162 5.01 -7.40 0.07
C CYS A 162 5.53 -8.71 -0.52
N ARG A 163 6.79 -9.05 -0.27
CA ARG A 163 7.37 -10.33 -0.72
C ARG A 163 7.35 -11.32 0.44
N GLU A 164 6.93 -12.54 0.15
CA GLU A 164 7.08 -13.65 1.09
C GLU A 164 8.56 -14.05 1.15
N GLU A 165 9.06 -14.36 2.35
CA GLU A 165 10.40 -14.93 2.48
C GLU A 165 10.39 -16.30 1.78
N ASP A 166 11.07 -16.40 0.63
CA ASP A 166 11.39 -17.70 0.05
C ASP A 166 12.36 -18.38 1.01
N THR A 167 11.82 -19.04 2.03
CA THR A 167 12.54 -20.07 2.76
C THR A 167 12.72 -21.23 1.79
N HIS A 168 13.73 -21.10 0.92
CA HIS A 168 14.35 -22.29 0.35
C HIS A 168 14.75 -23.15 1.54
N PRO A 169 14.21 -24.39 1.69
CA PRO A 169 14.76 -25.30 2.67
C PRO A 169 16.24 -25.38 2.33
N ALA A 170 17.08 -25.03 3.30
CA ALA A 170 18.52 -25.10 3.16
C ALA A 170 18.84 -26.41 2.44
N SER A 171 19.38 -26.32 1.23
CA SER A 171 20.08 -27.42 0.59
C SER A 171 21.38 -27.63 1.38
N SER A 172 21.24 -28.01 2.65
CA SER A 172 22.23 -28.76 3.36
C SER A 172 22.23 -30.13 2.71
N ILE A 173 22.98 -30.25 1.61
CA ILE A 173 23.54 -31.54 1.24
C ILE A 173 24.21 -32.03 2.54
N PRO A 174 23.75 -33.14 3.14
CA PRO A 174 24.38 -33.60 4.36
C PRO A 174 25.79 -34.02 3.97
N LEU A 175 26.79 -33.23 4.36
CA LEU A 175 28.20 -33.62 4.33
C LEU A 175 28.39 -35.01 4.98
N ILE A 176 27.45 -35.38 5.86
CA ILE A 176 27.30 -36.67 6.55
C ILE A 176 27.11 -37.85 5.58
N ALA A 177 26.38 -37.69 4.47
CA ALA A 177 26.20 -38.78 3.49
C ALA A 177 27.50 -39.07 2.71
N GLY A 178 28.27 -38.02 2.39
CA GLY A 178 29.58 -38.17 1.75
C GLY A 178 30.63 -38.80 2.67
N ILE A 179 30.63 -38.43 3.95
CA ILE A 179 31.56 -38.98 4.95
C ILE A 179 31.27 -40.47 5.21
N ALA A 180 30.00 -40.87 5.33
CA ALA A 180 29.62 -42.26 5.54
C ALA A 180 30.02 -43.17 4.35
N ALA A 181 29.87 -42.67 3.12
CA ALA A 181 30.29 -43.40 1.91
C ALA A 181 31.82 -43.56 1.83
N ALA A 182 32.59 -42.51 2.17
CA ALA A 182 34.05 -42.56 2.17
C ALA A 182 34.59 -43.53 3.25
N VAL A 183 34.03 -43.50 4.47
CA VAL A 183 34.44 -44.40 5.56
C VAL A 183 34.12 -45.86 5.22
N SER A 184 32.97 -46.13 4.59
CA SER A 184 32.57 -47.49 4.18
C SER A 184 33.49 -48.10 3.12
N LEU A 185 34.12 -47.30 2.25
CA LEU A 185 35.10 -47.77 1.26
C LEU A 185 36.50 -47.96 1.85
N ILE A 186 36.88 -47.18 2.85
CA ILE A 186 38.22 -47.21 3.45
C ILE A 186 38.43 -48.45 4.33
N ILE A 187 37.41 -48.90 5.06
CA ILE A 187 37.47 -50.07 5.95
C ILE A 187 37.86 -51.37 5.22
N PRO A 188 37.22 -51.77 4.10
CA PRO A 188 37.60 -53.00 3.39
C PRO A 188 38.99 -52.90 2.75
N VAL A 189 39.43 -51.70 2.32
CA VAL A 189 40.78 -51.50 1.77
C VAL A 189 41.85 -51.64 2.85
N LEU A 190 41.65 -51.05 4.03
CA LEU A 190 42.55 -51.25 5.17
C LEU A 190 42.57 -52.71 5.63
N GLY A 191 41.39 -53.35 5.70
CA GLY A 191 41.27 -54.76 6.06
C GLY A 191 42.03 -55.69 5.10
N THR A 192 41.89 -55.46 3.79
CA THR A 192 42.61 -56.23 2.76
C THR A 192 44.12 -55.98 2.80
N VAL A 193 44.59 -54.74 2.98
CA VAL A 193 46.03 -54.44 3.12
C VAL A 193 46.63 -55.09 4.37
N ILE A 194 45.94 -55.04 5.52
CA ILE A 194 46.40 -55.69 6.76
C ILE A 194 46.42 -57.21 6.59
N TYR A 195 45.41 -57.79 5.95
CA TYR A 195 45.35 -59.22 5.65
C TYR A 195 46.51 -59.66 4.73
N LEU A 196 46.79 -58.90 3.67
CA LEU A 196 47.91 -59.16 2.77
C LEU A 196 49.26 -59.00 3.46
N LYS A 197 49.42 -58.01 4.35
CA LYS A 197 50.61 -57.88 5.20
C LYS A 197 50.78 -59.11 6.10
N ARG A 198 49.73 -59.54 6.81
CA ARG A 198 49.78 -60.74 7.66
C ARG A 198 50.16 -61.97 6.86
N LYS A 199 49.52 -62.21 5.71
CA LYS A 199 49.85 -63.32 4.80
C LYS A 199 51.33 -63.31 4.38
N ASN A 200 51.87 -62.15 4.02
CA ASN A 200 53.28 -62.04 3.63
C ASN A 200 54.24 -62.19 4.82
N THR A 201 53.83 -61.82 6.05
CA THR A 201 54.65 -62.05 7.25
C THR A 201 54.61 -63.52 7.73
N THR A 202 53.55 -64.27 7.44
CA THR A 202 53.47 -65.72 7.77
C THR A 202 54.10 -66.63 6.69
N GLY A 203 54.59 -66.06 5.58
CA GLY A 203 55.17 -66.80 4.46
C GLY A 203 56.71 -66.90 4.44
N ASN A 204 57.44 -66.34 5.40
CA ASN A 204 58.90 -66.45 5.42
C ASN A 204 59.45 -66.55 6.85
N GLY A 205 59.59 -67.78 7.34
CA GLY A 205 60.13 -68.06 8.68
C GLY A 205 60.31 -69.56 8.92
N GLY A 206 61.29 -70.18 8.26
CA GLY A 206 61.64 -71.58 8.51
C GLY A 206 63.14 -71.86 8.36
N ARG A 207 63.89 -71.82 9.48
CA ARG A 207 64.94 -72.82 9.84
C ARG A 207 65.67 -72.50 11.16
N GLY A 208 65.55 -73.44 12.13
CA GLY A 208 66.44 -73.70 13.27
C GLY A 208 66.30 -72.74 14.46
N SER A 209 66.35 -73.13 15.74
CA SER A 209 66.90 -74.34 16.37
C SER A 209 66.17 -74.61 17.70
N VAL A 210 66.13 -75.89 18.06
CA VAL A 210 65.60 -76.49 19.29
C VAL A 210 66.54 -76.19 20.47
N ILE A 211 66.04 -75.76 21.64
CA ILE A 211 66.42 -76.28 22.99
C ILE A 211 65.25 -76.10 23.98
N SER A 212 65.01 -77.18 24.71
CA SER A 212 64.07 -77.53 25.76
C SER A 212 64.13 -76.73 27.07
N ALA A 213 62.99 -76.63 27.78
CA ALA A 213 62.95 -76.67 29.24
C ALA A 213 61.65 -77.31 29.74
N ILE A 214 61.84 -78.21 30.70
CA ILE A 214 60.92 -79.20 31.25
C ILE A 214 59.95 -78.55 32.24
N THR A 215 58.71 -79.03 32.22
CA THR A 215 57.68 -78.83 33.25
C THR A 215 58.13 -79.35 34.60
N ASP A 216 57.94 -78.57 35.65
CA ASP A 216 57.38 -79.17 36.86
C ASP A 216 56.39 -78.21 37.55
N ARG A 217 55.41 -78.82 38.21
CA ARG A 217 54.20 -78.22 38.76
C ARG A 217 54.40 -77.97 40.28
N PRO A 218 53.35 -77.72 41.07
CA PRO A 218 53.16 -76.51 41.86
C PRO A 218 53.50 -76.66 43.37
N GLU A 219 53.78 -75.53 44.02
CA GLU A 219 53.13 -75.01 45.26
C GLU A 219 53.77 -73.66 45.62
#